data_AF-A0A7W0KIC9-F1
#
_entry.id   AF-A0A7W0KIC9-F1
#
_cell.length_a   1.000
_cell.length_b   1.000
_cell.length_c   1.000
_cell.angle_alpha   90.00
_cell.angle_beta   90.00
_cell.angle_gamma   90.00
#
_symmetry.space_group_name_H-M   'P 1'
#
loop_
_entity.id
_entity.type
_entity.pdbx_description
1 polymer ?
#
loop_
_entity_poly.entity_id
_entity_poly.type
_entity_poly.pdbx_seq_one_letter_code
_entity_poly.pdbx_strand_id
1 'polypeptide(L)'
;MGPGPPTPTSTPAPPDRPTPTRRPHRPRRARRTRAADGIRGRRDRAGRPDLPGRGQQPPRPSPGPHPRPPCSVRTPAGRHHRPIRARIITDGTRTLDRAVRAAVADRVLTKAAAQTPSALRSAVARAVHILDPAGIEDRHTADLTRRRVTLTPVENCMSQLWALLPADGAAAIMTTLHRHAEGSHPRRPGQRRPTHR
;
A
#
# COMPACT_ATOMS: atom_id res chain seq x y z
N MET A 1 20.88 -53.49 57.29
CA MET A 1 20.93 -53.54 55.82
C MET A 1 20.29 -52.28 55.28
N GLY A 2 21.07 -51.26 54.93
CA GLY A 2 20.58 -50.05 54.27
C GLY A 2 21.01 -50.06 52.80
N PRO A 3 20.18 -49.59 51.86
CA PRO A 3 20.55 -49.56 50.45
C PRO A 3 21.67 -48.54 50.21
N GLY A 4 22.75 -48.99 49.56
CA GLY A 4 23.89 -48.14 49.20
C GLY A 4 23.52 -47.08 48.15
N PRO A 5 24.34 -46.02 48.03
CA PRO A 5 24.04 -44.90 47.14
C PRO A 5 24.10 -45.31 45.66
N PRO A 6 23.27 -44.71 44.78
CA PRO A 6 23.28 -45.00 43.36
C PRO A 6 24.54 -44.43 42.69
N THR A 7 25.12 -45.21 41.78
CA THR A 7 26.23 -44.81 40.90
C THR A 7 25.79 -43.72 39.92
N PRO A 8 26.68 -42.76 39.56
CA PRO A 8 26.34 -41.73 38.59
C PRO A 8 26.31 -42.28 37.16
N THR A 9 25.16 -42.15 36.51
CA THR A 9 24.98 -42.42 35.08
C THR A 9 25.77 -41.41 34.25
N SER A 10 26.75 -41.92 33.49
CA SER A 10 27.54 -41.13 32.55
C SER A 10 26.65 -40.64 31.41
N THR A 11 26.49 -39.31 31.29
CA THR A 11 25.76 -38.67 30.18
C THR A 11 26.71 -38.55 28.98
N PRO A 12 26.36 -39.08 27.79
CA PRO A 12 27.22 -38.92 26.62
C PRO A 12 27.25 -37.46 26.16
N ALA A 13 28.45 -37.00 25.79
CA ALA A 13 28.71 -35.65 25.31
C ALA A 13 27.92 -35.32 24.02
N PRO A 14 27.46 -34.08 23.84
CA PRO A 14 26.78 -33.67 22.61
C PRO A 14 27.76 -33.64 21.42
N PRO A 15 27.29 -33.93 20.19
CA PRO A 15 28.14 -33.88 19.01
C PRO A 15 28.59 -32.45 18.67
N ASP A 16 29.82 -32.35 18.20
CA ASP A 16 30.48 -31.10 17.81
C ASP A 16 29.64 -30.27 16.82
N ARG A 17 29.49 -28.98 17.12
CA ARG A 17 28.91 -28.01 16.19
C ARG A 17 29.85 -27.85 14.98
N PRO A 18 29.33 -27.88 13.74
CA PRO A 18 30.16 -27.59 12.58
C PRO A 18 30.64 -26.13 12.59
N THR A 19 31.93 -25.97 12.35
CA THR A 19 32.64 -24.69 12.24
C THR A 19 32.05 -23.83 11.12
N PRO A 20 31.78 -22.53 11.31
CA PRO A 20 31.28 -21.69 10.25
C PRO A 20 32.37 -21.44 9.19
N THR A 21 32.17 -21.98 8.00
CA THR A 21 33.02 -21.73 6.83
C THR A 21 32.98 -20.25 6.48
N ARG A 22 34.14 -19.61 6.57
CA ARG A 22 34.38 -18.20 6.25
C ARG A 22 34.06 -17.94 4.77
N ARG A 23 32.95 -17.25 4.50
CA ARG A 23 32.59 -16.78 3.15
C ARG A 23 33.74 -15.92 2.57
N PRO A 24 34.21 -16.16 1.34
CA PRO A 24 35.18 -15.29 0.71
C PRO A 24 34.58 -13.92 0.38
N HIS A 25 35.32 -12.86 0.72
CA HIS A 25 35.02 -11.47 0.43
C HIS A 25 34.85 -11.25 -1.09
N ARG A 26 33.71 -10.71 -1.52
CA ARG A 26 33.55 -10.14 -2.87
C ARG A 26 34.23 -8.76 -2.92
N PRO A 27 35.10 -8.47 -3.90
CA PRO A 27 35.67 -7.15 -4.07
C PRO A 27 34.62 -6.14 -4.59
N ARG A 28 34.66 -4.93 -4.01
CA ARG A 28 33.90 -3.73 -4.42
C ARG A 28 34.22 -3.40 -5.88
N ARG A 29 33.22 -3.43 -6.77
CA ARG A 29 33.37 -2.88 -8.12
C ARG A 29 33.54 -1.36 -8.05
N ALA A 30 34.64 -0.90 -8.62
CA ALA A 30 35.05 0.48 -8.72
C ALA A 30 34.04 1.31 -9.53
N ARG A 31 33.83 2.54 -9.07
CA ARG A 31 33.18 3.63 -9.80
C ARG A 31 33.96 3.90 -11.09
N ARG A 32 33.30 3.81 -12.24
CA ARG A 32 33.76 4.47 -13.47
C ARG A 32 33.04 5.80 -13.60
N THR A 33 33.75 6.87 -13.29
CA THR A 33 33.46 8.22 -13.76
C THR A 33 33.82 8.30 -15.24
N ARG A 34 32.90 8.79 -16.08
CA ARG A 34 33.22 9.25 -17.43
C ARG A 34 32.74 10.68 -17.54
N ALA A 35 33.71 11.58 -17.52
CA ALA A 35 33.57 13.00 -17.82
C ALA A 35 34.19 13.25 -19.20
N ALA A 36 33.67 14.27 -19.89
CA ALA A 36 34.06 14.85 -21.18
C ALA A 36 33.82 13.94 -22.41
N ASP A 37 33.29 14.41 -23.54
CA ASP A 37 33.65 15.67 -24.21
C ASP A 37 32.61 16.11 -25.26
N GLY A 38 32.54 17.44 -25.45
CA GLY A 38 32.34 18.14 -26.71
C GLY A 38 31.05 17.97 -27.54
N ILE A 39 30.12 18.94 -27.44
CA ILE A 39 29.43 19.50 -28.63
C ILE A 39 29.29 21.03 -28.45
N ARG A 40 30.21 21.77 -29.08
CA ARG A 40 29.98 23.17 -29.51
C ARG A 40 29.60 23.14 -30.98
N GLY A 41 28.49 23.78 -31.33
CA GLY A 41 28.19 24.09 -32.73
C GLY A 41 26.79 24.65 -32.96
N ARG A 42 26.74 25.97 -33.23
CA ARG A 42 25.80 26.72 -34.10
C ARG A 42 24.29 26.55 -33.86
N ARG A 43 23.61 27.57 -33.34
CA ARG A 43 22.93 28.64 -34.11
C ARG A 43 22.23 28.11 -35.37
N ASP A 44 20.93 27.86 -35.25
CA ASP A 44 19.94 28.17 -36.28
C ASP A 44 18.68 28.74 -35.63
N ARG A 45 18.43 30.01 -35.94
CA ARG A 45 17.13 30.67 -35.81
C ARG A 45 16.32 30.22 -37.03
N ALA A 46 15.33 29.37 -36.84
CA ALA A 46 14.26 29.18 -37.81
C ALA A 46 12.97 28.77 -37.10
N GLY A 47 11.92 29.58 -37.28
CA GLY A 47 10.51 29.19 -37.18
C GLY A 47 10.02 28.60 -35.86
N ARG A 48 9.52 29.43 -34.94
CA ARG A 48 8.46 28.99 -34.03
C ARG A 48 7.18 28.78 -34.86
N PRO A 49 6.57 27.59 -34.89
CA PRO A 49 5.20 27.48 -35.36
C PRO A 49 4.27 28.11 -34.31
N ASP A 50 3.42 29.02 -34.78
CA ASP A 50 2.31 29.57 -34.00
C ASP A 50 1.45 28.43 -33.46
N LEU A 51 1.36 28.34 -32.13
CA LEU A 51 0.37 27.49 -31.47
C LEU A 51 -0.99 28.21 -31.55
N PRO A 52 -2.03 27.60 -32.14
CA PRO A 52 -3.35 28.18 -32.11
C PRO A 52 -3.84 28.30 -30.67
N GLY A 53 -4.56 29.39 -30.41
CA GLY A 53 -4.95 29.88 -29.10
C GLY A 53 -5.53 28.81 -28.18
N ARG A 54 -5.25 28.99 -26.88
CA ARG A 54 -5.93 28.30 -25.79
C ARG A 54 -7.43 28.56 -25.90
N GLY A 55 -8.13 27.69 -26.62
CA GLY A 55 -9.58 27.58 -26.53
C GLY A 55 -9.93 27.36 -25.07
N GLN A 56 -10.81 28.23 -24.56
CA GLN A 56 -11.36 28.14 -23.24
C GLN A 56 -11.88 26.71 -23.03
N GLN A 57 -11.29 26.00 -22.07
CA GLN A 57 -11.75 24.69 -21.69
C GLN A 57 -13.17 24.88 -21.12
N PRO A 58 -14.21 24.25 -21.69
CA PRO A 58 -15.56 24.45 -21.19
C PRO A 58 -15.64 24.04 -19.71
N PRO A 59 -16.46 24.72 -18.88
CA PRO A 59 -16.60 24.37 -17.48
C PRO A 59 -17.00 22.90 -17.36
N ARG A 60 -16.28 22.17 -16.51
CA ARG A 60 -16.60 20.77 -16.20
C ARG A 60 -18.05 20.73 -15.69
N PRO A 61 -18.91 19.82 -16.19
CA PRO A 61 -20.25 19.69 -15.63
C PRO A 61 -20.14 19.29 -14.16
N SER A 62 -20.87 20.01 -13.30
CA SER A 62 -21.05 19.64 -11.89
C SER A 62 -21.45 18.16 -11.81
N PRO A 63 -20.87 17.36 -10.90
CA PRO A 63 -21.32 16.00 -10.71
C PRO A 63 -22.78 16.05 -10.24
N GLY A 64 -23.71 15.75 -11.14
CA GLY A 64 -25.11 15.54 -10.81
C GLY A 64 -25.25 14.46 -9.74
N PRO A 65 -26.35 14.44 -8.98
CA PRO A 65 -26.55 13.47 -7.92
C PRO A 65 -26.45 12.05 -8.49
N HIS A 66 -25.41 11.32 -8.10
CA HIS A 66 -25.24 9.93 -8.49
C HIS A 66 -26.51 9.14 -8.12
N PRO A 67 -27.04 8.28 -8.99
CA PRO A 67 -28.16 7.43 -8.64
C PRO A 67 -27.75 6.58 -7.44
N ARG A 68 -28.45 6.78 -6.32
CA ARG A 68 -28.31 5.91 -5.15
C ARG A 68 -28.67 4.49 -5.61
N PRO A 69 -27.81 3.47 -5.40
CA PRO A 69 -28.20 2.10 -5.72
C PRO A 69 -29.44 1.74 -4.89
N PRO A 70 -30.42 0.99 -5.44
CA PRO A 70 -31.62 0.63 -4.70
C PRO A 70 -31.23 -0.11 -3.42
N CYS A 71 -31.59 0.48 -2.28
CA CYS A 71 -31.29 0.04 -0.91
C CYS A 71 -32.00 -1.27 -0.50
N SER A 72 -32.25 -2.19 -1.42
CA SER A 72 -32.97 -3.41 -1.10
C SER A 72 -32.44 -4.57 -1.93
N VAL A 73 -31.18 -4.94 -1.66
CA VAL A 73 -30.81 -6.35 -1.80
C VAL A 73 -31.60 -7.14 -0.76
N ARG A 74 -32.71 -7.71 -1.22
CA ARG A 74 -33.50 -8.71 -0.50
C ARG A 74 -32.64 -9.96 -0.36
N THR A 75 -31.97 -10.10 0.78
CA THR A 75 -31.25 -11.33 1.14
C THR A 75 -32.27 -12.39 1.57
N PRO A 76 -32.15 -13.65 1.10
CA PRO A 76 -32.87 -14.75 1.73
C PRO A 76 -32.29 -14.95 3.14
N ALA A 77 -33.19 -15.03 4.13
CA ALA A 77 -32.94 -15.09 5.58
C ALA A 77 -32.75 -13.73 6.30
N GLY A 78 -33.75 -13.38 7.11
CA GLY A 78 -33.87 -12.13 7.87
C GLY A 78 -32.84 -11.95 8.99
N ARG A 79 -31.58 -11.69 8.63
CA ARG A 79 -30.59 -11.11 9.55
C ARG A 79 -30.41 -9.63 9.21
N HIS A 80 -30.95 -8.74 10.04
CA HIS A 80 -30.78 -7.29 9.89
C HIS A 80 -29.33 -6.89 10.18
N HIS A 81 -28.46 -6.98 9.17
CA HIS A 81 -27.13 -6.42 9.26
C HIS A 81 -27.23 -4.89 9.21
N ARG A 82 -26.79 -4.21 10.28
CA ARG A 82 -26.63 -2.75 10.34
C ARG A 82 -26.02 -2.25 9.02
N PRO A 83 -26.50 -1.15 8.42
CA PRO A 83 -26.17 -0.74 7.04
C PRO A 83 -24.67 -0.70 6.72
N ILE A 84 -23.82 -0.44 7.73
CA ILE A 84 -22.37 -0.44 7.58
C ILE A 84 -21.78 -1.83 7.27
N ARG A 85 -22.37 -2.91 7.78
CA ARG A 85 -21.90 -4.29 7.58
C ARG A 85 -22.25 -4.78 6.18
N ALA A 86 -23.47 -4.51 5.72
CA ALA A 86 -23.88 -4.81 4.36
C ALA A 86 -22.96 -4.09 3.35
N ARG A 87 -22.67 -2.81 3.59
CA ARG A 87 -21.75 -2.04 2.77
C ARG A 87 -20.33 -2.64 2.73
N ILE A 88 -19.79 -3.07 3.89
CA ILE A 88 -18.48 -3.72 3.95
C ILE A 88 -18.42 -4.97 3.06
N ILE A 89 -19.46 -5.80 3.09
CA ILE A 89 -19.52 -7.03 2.30
C ILE A 89 -19.65 -6.68 0.80
N THR A 90 -20.53 -5.75 0.45
CA THR A 90 -20.73 -5.32 -0.94
C THR A 90 -19.47 -4.69 -1.53
N ASP A 91 -18.86 -3.74 -0.82
CA ASP A 91 -17.64 -3.06 -1.29
C ASP A 91 -16.47 -4.05 -1.42
N GLY A 92 -16.33 -4.98 -0.47
CA GLY A 92 -15.27 -5.99 -0.45
C GLY A 92 -15.41 -7.11 -1.49
N THR A 93 -16.58 -7.26 -2.13
CA THR A 93 -16.84 -8.34 -3.10
C THR A 93 -17.24 -7.86 -4.50
N ARG A 94 -17.24 -6.54 -4.72
CA ARG A 94 -17.72 -5.92 -5.97
C ARG A 94 -16.97 -6.38 -7.23
N THR A 95 -15.67 -6.66 -7.10
CA THR A 95 -14.78 -7.01 -8.22
C THR A 95 -14.64 -8.52 -8.43
N LEU A 96 -15.27 -9.33 -7.59
CA LEU A 96 -15.20 -10.79 -7.65
C LEU A 96 -16.22 -11.34 -8.64
N ASP A 97 -15.93 -12.50 -9.20
CA ASP A 97 -16.92 -13.27 -9.96
C ASP A 97 -18.12 -13.64 -9.07
N ARG A 98 -19.29 -13.85 -9.69
CA ARG A 98 -20.53 -14.17 -9.00
C ARG A 98 -20.41 -15.43 -8.13
N ALA A 99 -19.73 -16.47 -8.60
CA ALA A 99 -19.58 -17.72 -7.85
C ALA A 99 -18.70 -17.51 -6.60
N VAL A 100 -17.56 -16.83 -6.76
CA VAL A 100 -16.65 -16.50 -5.66
C VAL A 100 -17.32 -15.58 -4.64
N ARG A 101 -18.08 -14.58 -5.11
CA ARG A 101 -18.84 -13.67 -4.26
C ARG A 101 -19.85 -14.40 -3.38
N ALA A 102 -20.58 -15.37 -3.93
CA ALA A 102 -21.52 -16.18 -3.16
C ALA A 102 -20.79 -16.98 -2.07
N ALA A 103 -19.69 -17.65 -2.41
CA ALA A 103 -18.90 -18.41 -1.45
C ALA A 103 -18.31 -17.53 -0.31
N VAL A 104 -17.85 -16.31 -0.65
CA VAL A 104 -17.40 -15.33 0.36
C VAL A 104 -18.56 -14.90 1.26
N ALA A 105 -19.73 -14.62 0.68
CA ALA A 105 -20.91 -14.21 1.42
C ALA A 105 -21.34 -15.29 2.41
N ASP A 106 -21.45 -16.56 1.99
CA ASP A 106 -21.86 -17.67 2.85
C ASP A 106 -20.93 -17.84 4.06
N ARG A 107 -19.61 -17.74 3.80
CA ARG A 107 -18.58 -17.86 4.84
C ARG A 107 -18.62 -16.70 5.85
N VAL A 108 -18.86 -15.48 5.39
CA VAL A 108 -18.80 -14.27 6.21
C VAL A 108 -20.14 -14.00 6.92
N LEU A 109 -21.27 -14.19 6.25
CA LEU A 109 -22.60 -13.92 6.78
C LEU A 109 -22.90 -14.75 8.04
N THR A 110 -22.39 -15.98 8.09
CA THR A 110 -22.52 -16.87 9.27
C THR A 110 -22.00 -16.22 10.56
N LYS A 111 -20.94 -15.41 10.49
CA LYS A 111 -20.29 -14.78 11.66
C LYS A 111 -20.45 -13.25 11.71
N ALA A 112 -21.01 -12.63 10.67
CA ALA A 112 -21.05 -11.18 10.51
C ALA A 112 -21.85 -10.44 11.60
N ALA A 113 -22.85 -11.10 12.20
CA ALA A 113 -23.66 -10.47 13.25
C ALA A 113 -22.88 -10.20 14.55
N ALA A 114 -21.91 -11.05 14.87
CA ALA A 114 -21.12 -10.98 16.10
C ALA A 114 -19.82 -10.16 15.95
N GLN A 115 -19.45 -9.77 14.73
CA GLN A 115 -18.18 -9.09 14.45
C GLN A 115 -18.29 -7.56 14.47
N THR A 116 -17.22 -6.92 14.92
CA THR A 116 -17.03 -5.47 14.73
C THR A 116 -16.81 -5.15 13.24
N PRO A 117 -17.07 -3.91 12.78
CA PRO A 117 -16.84 -3.53 11.39
C PRO A 117 -15.39 -3.75 10.92
N SER A 118 -14.39 -3.54 11.77
CA SER A 118 -12.98 -3.81 11.46
C SER A 118 -12.71 -5.30 11.32
N ALA A 119 -13.18 -6.12 12.27
CA ALA A 119 -13.05 -7.57 12.21
C ALA A 119 -13.74 -8.16 10.98
N LEU A 120 -14.91 -7.61 10.60
CA LEU A 120 -15.63 -8.00 9.40
C LEU A 120 -14.85 -7.69 8.11
N ARG A 121 -14.24 -6.51 8.00
CA ARG A 121 -13.37 -6.18 6.85
C ARG A 121 -12.22 -7.18 6.73
N SER A 122 -11.56 -7.49 7.84
CA SER A 122 -10.47 -8.48 7.85
C SER A 122 -10.98 -9.89 7.52
N ALA A 123 -12.16 -10.26 7.98
CA ALA A 123 -12.77 -11.56 7.66
C ALA A 123 -13.11 -11.68 6.18
N VAL A 124 -13.68 -10.63 5.57
CA VAL A 124 -13.93 -10.55 4.13
C VAL A 124 -12.61 -10.67 3.36
N ALA A 125 -11.62 -9.83 3.68
CA ALA A 125 -10.32 -9.86 3.00
C ALA A 125 -9.67 -11.25 3.05
N ARG A 126 -9.68 -11.92 4.21
CA ARG A 126 -9.18 -13.31 4.34
C ARG A 126 -9.98 -14.30 3.50
N ALA A 127 -11.32 -14.20 3.51
CA ALA A 127 -12.16 -15.09 2.73
C ALA A 127 -11.89 -14.94 1.22
N VAL A 128 -11.72 -13.71 0.75
CA VAL A 128 -11.33 -13.43 -0.65
C VAL A 128 -9.95 -14.02 -0.94
N HIS A 129 -8.98 -13.85 -0.04
CA HIS A 129 -7.63 -14.38 -0.28
C HIS A 129 -7.56 -15.90 -0.39
N ILE A 130 -8.41 -16.60 0.37
CA ILE A 130 -8.51 -18.05 0.32
C ILE A 130 -9.24 -18.53 -0.95
N LEU A 131 -10.32 -17.85 -1.34
CA LEU A 131 -11.21 -18.30 -2.42
C LEU A 131 -10.79 -17.83 -3.80
N ASP A 132 -9.97 -16.77 -3.89
CA ASP A 132 -9.52 -16.17 -5.14
C ASP A 132 -8.06 -15.64 -5.04
N PRO A 133 -7.08 -16.53 -4.84
CA PRO A 133 -5.67 -16.12 -4.81
C PRO A 133 -5.20 -15.62 -6.18
N ALA A 134 -5.55 -16.32 -7.27
CA ALA A 134 -5.13 -15.96 -8.62
C ALA A 134 -5.70 -14.60 -9.04
N GLY A 135 -6.99 -14.34 -8.80
CA GLY A 135 -7.59 -13.05 -9.13
C GLY A 135 -7.00 -11.91 -8.30
N ILE A 136 -6.44 -12.15 -7.11
CA ILE A 136 -5.72 -11.12 -6.36
C ILE A 136 -4.40 -10.77 -7.06
N GLU A 137 -3.63 -11.77 -7.47
CA GLU A 137 -2.35 -11.57 -8.17
C GLU A 137 -2.55 -10.87 -9.52
N ASP A 138 -3.55 -11.30 -10.29
CA ASP A 138 -3.89 -10.70 -11.58
C ASP A 138 -4.31 -9.23 -11.42
N ARG A 139 -5.18 -8.94 -10.43
CA ARG A 139 -5.60 -7.56 -10.13
C ARG A 139 -4.42 -6.73 -9.63
N HIS A 140 -3.58 -7.29 -8.77
CA HIS A 140 -2.39 -6.61 -8.29
C HIS A 140 -1.51 -6.20 -9.47
N THR A 141 -1.20 -7.15 -10.36
CA THR A 141 -0.39 -6.93 -11.57
C THR A 141 -1.01 -5.90 -12.50
N ALA A 142 -2.33 -5.97 -12.72
CA ALA A 142 -3.05 -4.98 -13.51
C ALA A 142 -3.02 -3.58 -12.87
N ASP A 143 -3.11 -3.47 -11.56
CA ASP A 143 -3.03 -2.19 -10.86
C ASP A 143 -1.59 -1.63 -10.82
N LEU A 144 -0.56 -2.49 -10.95
CA LEU A 144 0.83 -2.03 -11.11
C LEU A 144 1.02 -1.20 -12.39
N THR A 145 0.24 -1.45 -13.44
CA THR A 145 0.33 -0.66 -14.68
C THR A 145 -0.36 0.71 -14.57
N ARG A 146 -1.23 0.89 -13.56
CA ARG A 146 -1.98 2.12 -13.30
C ARG A 146 -1.28 3.10 -12.37
N ARG A 147 -0.05 2.78 -11.94
CA ARG A 147 0.76 3.62 -11.06
C ARG A 147 0.88 5.02 -11.64
N ARG A 148 0.46 6.02 -10.87
CA ARG A 148 0.56 7.42 -11.30
C ARG A 148 0.65 8.34 -10.08
N VAL A 149 1.31 9.46 -10.30
CA VAL A 149 1.41 10.55 -9.33
C VAL A 149 0.89 11.81 -10.01
N THR A 150 0.03 12.53 -9.33
CA THR A 150 -0.59 13.75 -9.83
C THR A 150 -0.36 14.85 -8.81
N LEU A 151 0.11 16.00 -9.29
CA LEU A 151 0.21 17.22 -8.51
C LEU A 151 -0.83 18.20 -9.04
N THR A 152 -1.75 18.60 -8.18
CA THR A 152 -2.82 19.54 -8.52
C THR A 152 -2.61 20.81 -7.70
N PRO A 153 -2.45 21.98 -8.34
CA PRO A 153 -2.39 23.23 -7.60
C PRO A 153 -3.74 23.47 -6.89
N VAL A 154 -3.67 24.00 -5.67
CA VAL A 154 -4.85 24.43 -4.92
C VAL A 154 -4.64 25.90 -4.49
N GLU A 155 -5.65 26.48 -3.84
CA GLU A 155 -5.60 27.88 -3.40
C GLU A 155 -4.46 28.15 -2.40
N ASN A 156 -4.11 29.43 -2.22
CA ASN A 156 -3.13 29.90 -1.23
C ASN A 156 -1.69 29.40 -1.48
N CYS A 157 -1.27 29.31 -2.75
CA CYS A 157 0.06 28.82 -3.14
C CYS A 157 0.39 27.41 -2.63
N MET A 158 -0.65 26.60 -2.38
CA MET A 158 -0.52 25.22 -1.95
C MET A 158 -0.71 24.28 -3.15
N SER A 159 -0.29 23.03 -3.01
CA SER A 159 -0.56 21.99 -4.01
C SER A 159 -0.87 20.67 -3.33
N GLN A 160 -1.83 19.95 -3.89
CA GLN A 160 -2.18 18.61 -3.46
C GLN A 160 -1.40 17.59 -4.28
N LEU A 161 -0.73 16.66 -3.59
CA LEU A 161 -0.12 15.49 -4.17
C LEU A 161 -1.05 14.29 -3.99
N TRP A 162 -1.37 13.60 -5.08
CA TRP A 162 -2.09 12.32 -5.06
C TRP A 162 -1.26 11.26 -5.76
N ALA A 163 -1.20 10.05 -5.20
CA ALA A 163 -0.43 8.94 -5.75
C ALA A 163 -1.19 7.62 -5.63
N LEU A 164 -1.21 6.85 -6.72
CA LEU A 164 -1.61 5.45 -6.74
C LEU A 164 -0.35 4.60 -6.93
N LEU A 165 -0.02 3.82 -5.91
CA LEU A 165 1.23 3.07 -5.81
C LEU A 165 0.98 1.70 -5.15
N PRO A 166 1.90 0.73 -5.33
CA PRO A 166 1.91 -0.46 -4.48
C PRO A 166 2.04 -0.06 -3.01
N ALA A 167 1.44 -0.85 -2.12
CA ALA A 167 1.37 -0.55 -0.68
C ALA A 167 2.76 -0.24 -0.08
N ASP A 168 3.77 -1.05 -0.40
CA ASP A 168 5.14 -0.86 0.11
C ASP A 168 5.76 0.47 -0.37
N GLY A 169 5.55 0.80 -1.65
CA GLY A 169 6.02 2.06 -2.22
C GLY A 169 5.31 3.27 -1.62
N ALA A 170 4.00 3.16 -1.39
CA ALA A 170 3.22 4.20 -0.72
C ALA A 170 3.69 4.43 0.72
N ALA A 171 3.96 3.36 1.48
CA ALA A 171 4.47 3.45 2.84
C ALA A 171 5.83 4.15 2.89
N ALA A 172 6.76 3.77 2.02
CA ALA A 172 8.08 4.38 1.94
C ALA A 172 8.00 5.90 1.63
N ILE A 173 7.19 6.28 0.63
CA ILE A 173 7.01 7.68 0.26
C ILE A 173 6.32 8.48 1.38
N MET A 174 5.31 7.89 2.05
CA MET A 174 4.63 8.54 3.16
C MET A 174 5.60 8.90 4.29
N THR A 175 6.52 8.00 4.64
CA THR A 175 7.56 8.28 5.64
C THR A 175 8.44 9.46 5.24
N THR A 176 8.85 9.53 3.96
CA THR A 176 9.66 10.64 3.45
C THR A 176 8.88 11.96 3.46
N LEU A 177 7.61 11.94 3.02
CA LEU A 177 6.74 13.12 3.02
C LEU A 177 6.48 13.64 4.43
N HIS A 178 6.26 12.74 5.39
CA HIS A 178 6.06 13.12 6.79
C HIS A 178 7.28 13.86 7.35
N ARG A 179 8.48 13.32 7.13
CA ARG A 179 9.74 13.96 7.52
C ARG A 179 9.90 15.35 6.90
N HIS A 180 9.55 15.50 5.62
CA HIS A 180 9.59 16.81 4.95
C HIS A 180 8.59 17.78 5.55
N ALA A 181 7.36 17.35 5.83
CA ALA A 181 6.33 18.19 6.45
C ALA A 181 6.74 18.65 7.86
N GLU A 182 7.26 17.75 8.69
CA GLU A 182 7.77 18.05 10.03
C GLU A 182 8.91 19.07 9.99
N GLY A 183 9.85 18.91 9.05
CA GLY A 183 10.96 19.85 8.85
C GLY A 183 10.54 21.20 8.26
N SER A 184 9.38 21.27 7.61
CA SER A 184 8.85 22.48 6.96
C SER A 184 7.87 23.26 7.84
N HIS A 185 7.47 22.72 9.00
CA HIS A 185 6.61 23.44 9.91
C HIS A 185 7.32 24.73 10.36
N PRO A 186 6.69 25.90 10.19
CA PRO A 186 7.22 27.14 10.74
C PRO A 186 7.41 26.93 12.24
N ARG A 187 8.58 27.32 12.76
CA ARG A 187 8.87 27.22 14.19
C ARG A 187 7.69 27.79 14.96
N ARG A 188 7.09 26.99 15.84
CA ARG A 188 6.15 27.53 16.82
C ARG A 188 6.88 28.63 17.60
N PRO A 189 6.32 29.85 17.71
CA PRO A 189 6.86 30.87 18.59
C PRO A 189 7.06 30.26 19.98
N GLY A 190 8.32 30.19 20.45
CA GLY A 190 8.67 29.61 21.76
C GLY A 190 9.46 28.29 21.75
N GLN A 191 9.64 27.59 20.63
CA GLN A 191 10.56 26.44 20.60
C GLN A 191 12.03 26.91 20.57
N ARG A 192 12.69 26.92 21.73
CA ARG A 192 14.15 27.09 21.83
C ARG A 192 14.84 25.81 21.35
N ARG A 193 15.94 25.97 20.59
CA ARG A 193 16.82 24.84 20.24
C ARG A 193 17.33 24.19 21.54
N PRO A 194 17.25 22.86 21.72
CA PRO A 194 18.01 22.22 22.79
C PRO A 194 19.49 22.47 22.49
N THR A 195 20.11 23.30 23.31
CA THR A 195 21.55 23.49 23.34
C THR A 195 22.13 22.20 23.93
N HIS A 196 22.60 21.30 23.07
CA HIS A 196 23.52 20.26 23.52
C HIS A 196 24.82 20.94 23.91
N ARG A 197 25.13 20.87 25.21
CA ARG A 197 26.41 21.24 25.82
C ARG A 197 27.29 20.00 25.90
#